data_AF-X1TLE7-F1
#
_entry.id   AF-X1TLE7-F1
#
_cell.length_a   1.000
_cell.length_b   1.000
_cell.length_c   1.000
_cell.angle_alpha   90.00
_cell.angle_beta   90.00
_cell.angle_gamma   90.00
#
_symmetry.space_group_name_H-M   'P 1'
#
loop_
_entity.id
_entity.type
_entity.pdbx_description
1 polymer ?
#
loop_
_entity_poly.entity_id
_entity_poly.type
_entity_poly.pdbx_seq_one_letter_code
_entity_poly.pdbx_strand_id
1 'polypeptide(L)'
;MELVKHETCLQYFHRRLSEGWKCISLEGYNAVLLSPEGIRREIDLRNDILTLRPNEPGVSTQLYKGGSSPAPTNWEGVDEETPDEDVTYNYNNAGPTPTTGKDLYNLPNHTTESGPINSVKVYHRC
;
A
#
# COMPACT_ATOMS: atom_id res chain seq x y z
N MET A 1 -2.63 -33.89 -1.20
CA MET A 1 -3.25 -32.60 -1.54
C MET A 1 -2.75 -31.61 -0.50
N GLU A 2 -1.83 -30.73 -0.87
CA GLU A 2 -1.22 -29.79 0.08
C GLU A 2 -2.30 -28.75 0.45
N LEU A 3 -2.66 -28.67 1.73
CA LEU A 3 -3.55 -27.62 2.23
C LEU A 3 -2.86 -26.28 1.98
N VAL A 4 -3.41 -25.47 1.09
CA VAL A 4 -2.96 -24.08 0.91
C VAL A 4 -3.21 -23.36 2.23
N LYS A 5 -2.14 -23.10 2.98
CA LYS A 5 -2.19 -22.33 4.22
C LYS A 5 -2.26 -20.85 3.85
N HIS A 6 -3.32 -20.17 4.31
CA HIS A 6 -3.46 -18.72 4.16
C HIS A 6 -2.53 -18.03 5.17
N GLU A 7 -1.29 -17.76 4.76
CA GLU A 7 -0.26 -17.18 5.61
C GLU A 7 0.42 -16.00 4.91
N THR A 8 0.90 -15.03 5.68
CA THR A 8 1.72 -13.92 5.20
C THR A 8 3.14 -14.43 4.87
N CYS A 9 3.92 -13.77 4.02
CA CYS A 9 5.34 -13.97 3.74
C CYS A 9 6.17 -14.06 5.03
N LEU A 10 5.87 -13.24 6.04
CA LEU A 10 6.52 -13.38 7.35
C LEU A 10 6.13 -14.68 8.08
N GLN A 11 4.84 -15.07 8.04
CA GLN A 11 4.38 -16.35 8.60
C GLN A 11 4.96 -17.54 7.83
N TYR A 12 5.00 -17.47 6.50
CA TYR A 12 5.66 -18.42 5.61
C TYR A 12 7.14 -18.55 5.98
N PHE A 13 7.84 -17.43 6.17
CA PHE A 13 9.24 -17.40 6.59
C PHE A 13 9.43 -18.14 7.92
N HIS A 14 8.69 -17.77 8.96
CA HIS A 14 8.78 -18.43 10.26
C HIS A 14 8.42 -19.92 10.21
N ARG A 15 7.39 -20.30 9.44
CA ARG A 15 7.01 -21.70 9.26
C ARG A 15 8.08 -22.49 8.52
N ARG A 16 8.67 -21.96 7.45
CA ARG A 16 9.75 -22.65 6.74
C ARG A 16 10.97 -22.85 7.62
N LEU A 17 11.31 -21.88 8.46
CA LEU A 17 12.37 -22.04 9.46
C LEU A 17 12.04 -23.16 10.47
N SER A 18 10.79 -23.27 10.94
CA SER A 18 10.39 -24.35 11.85
C SER A 18 10.34 -25.73 11.17
N GLU A 19 10.15 -25.77 9.84
CA GLU A 19 10.23 -26.98 9.01
C GLU A 19 11.66 -27.36 8.61
N GLY A 20 12.69 -26.65 9.11
CA GLY A 20 14.10 -26.99 8.88
C GLY A 20 14.73 -26.32 7.66
N TRP A 21 14.04 -25.38 7.01
CA TRP A 21 14.67 -24.52 6.01
C TRP A 21 15.68 -23.59 6.68
N LYS A 22 16.72 -23.21 5.93
CA LYS A 22 17.76 -22.28 6.39
C LYS A 22 17.60 -20.94 5.68
N CYS A 23 17.60 -19.85 6.44
CA CYS A 23 17.82 -18.52 5.85
C CYS A 23 19.30 -18.39 5.50
N ILE A 24 19.62 -18.29 4.22
CA ILE A 24 21.00 -18.19 3.72
C ILE A 24 21.40 -16.76 3.35
N SER A 25 20.43 -15.87 3.18
CA SER A 25 20.65 -14.43 3.03
C SER A 25 19.44 -13.66 3.54
N LEU A 26 19.68 -12.53 4.19
CA LEU A 26 18.67 -11.57 4.61
C LEU A 26 19.23 -10.17 4.39
N GLU A 27 18.76 -9.49 3.36
CA GLU A 27 19.16 -8.13 3.00
C GLU A 27 17.93 -7.21 3.06
N GLY A 28 17.85 -6.41 4.13
CA GLY A 28 16.66 -5.63 4.43
C GLY A 28 15.44 -6.55 4.63
N TYR A 29 14.49 -6.47 3.70
CA TYR A 29 13.27 -7.27 3.71
C TYR A 29 13.31 -8.47 2.76
N ASN A 30 14.37 -8.60 1.95
CA ASN A 30 14.53 -9.72 1.04
C ASN A 30 15.24 -10.86 1.77
N ALA A 31 14.57 -12.00 1.91
CA ALA A 31 15.13 -13.21 2.50
C ALA A 31 15.28 -14.30 1.44
N VAL A 32 16.38 -15.05 1.53
CA VAL A 32 16.62 -16.22 0.70
C VAL A 32 16.63 -17.44 1.62
N LEU A 33 15.69 -18.34 1.40
CA LEU A 33 15.54 -19.60 2.10
C LEU A 33 16.10 -20.76 1.27
N LEU A 34 16.73 -21.73 1.95
CA LEU A 34 17.20 -22.98 1.38
C LEU A 34 16.52 -24.15 2.08
N SER A 35 15.83 -24.99 1.31
CA SER A 35 15.18 -26.19 1.84
C SER A 35 16.20 -27.26 2.20
N PRO A 36 15.85 -28.23 3.07
CA PRO A 36 16.69 -29.41 3.33
C PRO A 36 17.06 -30.20 2.06
N GLU A 37 16.21 -30.14 1.04
CA GLU A 37 16.38 -30.78 -0.27
C GLU A 37 17.20 -29.91 -1.25
N GLY A 38 17.68 -28.74 -0.82
CA GLY A 38 18.50 -27.84 -1.62
C GLY A 38 17.73 -26.85 -2.49
N ILE A 39 16.42 -26.71 -2.30
CA ILE A 39 15.60 -25.76 -3.08
C ILE A 39 15.82 -24.35 -2.53
N ARG A 40 16.29 -23.43 -3.39
CA ARG A 40 16.40 -22.01 -3.07
C ARG A 40 15.08 -21.29 -3.32
N ARG A 41 14.66 -20.43 -2.39
CA ARG A 41 13.48 -19.59 -2.53
C ARG A 41 13.71 -18.19 -2.01
N GLU A 42 13.41 -17.21 -2.84
CA GLU A 42 13.53 -15.79 -2.52
C GLU A 42 12.15 -15.27 -2.10
N ILE A 43 12.10 -14.50 -1.02
CA ILE A 43 10.87 -13.92 -0.48
C ILE A 43 11.13 -12.45 -0.13
N ASP A 44 10.20 -11.56 -0.47
CA ASP A 44 10.16 -10.21 0.11
C ASP A 44 9.20 -10.25 1.30
N LEU A 45 9.71 -10.04 2.50
CA LEU A 45 8.94 -10.04 3.75
C LEU A 45 7.92 -8.89 3.83
N ARG A 46 7.94 -7.94 2.88
CA ARG A 46 6.94 -6.86 2.74
C ARG A 46 5.84 -7.16 1.75
N ASN A 47 5.96 -8.19 0.91
CA ASN A 47 4.93 -8.54 -0.09
C ASN A 47 3.57 -8.93 0.51
N ASP A 48 3.44 -8.84 1.84
CA ASP A 48 2.21 -9.00 2.60
C ASP A 48 1.33 -7.75 2.63
N ILE A 49 1.90 -6.58 2.35
CA ILE A 49 1.19 -5.30 2.41
C ILE A 49 1.42 -4.54 1.12
N LEU A 50 0.38 -4.48 0.30
CA LEU A 50 0.30 -3.59 -0.84
C LEU A 50 -0.24 -2.23 -0.39
N THR A 51 0.62 -1.20 -0.42
CA THR A 51 0.21 0.19 -0.18
C THR A 51 -0.03 0.88 -1.53
N LEU A 52 -1.29 1.15 -1.84
CA LEU A 52 -1.68 1.92 -3.02
C LEU A 52 -1.92 3.37 -2.63
N ARG A 53 -1.42 4.28 -3.47
CA ARG A 53 -1.65 5.72 -3.34
C ARG A 53 -2.42 6.23 -4.55
N PRO A 54 -3.25 7.28 -4.40
CA PRO A 54 -3.79 8.01 -5.53
C PRO A 54 -2.71 8.30 -6.57
N ASN A 55 -3.00 8.07 -7.85
CA ASN A 55 -2.03 8.33 -8.94
C ASN A 55 -2.62 9.14 -10.10
N GLU A 56 -3.92 9.40 -10.09
CA GLU A 56 -4.63 10.20 -11.07
C GLU A 56 -6.02 10.59 -10.52
N PRO A 57 -6.68 11.61 -11.10
CA PRO A 57 -8.06 11.92 -10.77
C PRO A 57 -8.96 10.75 -11.15
N GLY A 58 -9.91 10.42 -10.28
CA GLY A 58 -10.99 9.50 -10.60
C GLY A 58 -12.14 10.20 -11.33
N VAL A 59 -13.33 9.60 -11.25
CA VAL A 59 -14.52 10.06 -11.98
C VAL A 59 -15.11 11.38 -11.44
N SER A 60 -14.66 11.85 -10.27
CA SER A 60 -15.18 13.05 -9.61
C SER A 60 -14.05 13.86 -9.01
N THR A 61 -13.99 15.16 -9.31
CA THR A 61 -13.08 16.12 -8.70
C THR A 61 -13.86 17.40 -8.41
N GLN A 62 -14.33 17.54 -7.18
CA GLN A 62 -15.23 18.59 -6.72
C GLN A 62 -14.63 19.45 -5.60
N LEU A 63 -13.62 18.94 -4.88
CA LEU A 63 -12.93 19.71 -3.85
C LEU A 63 -12.02 20.76 -4.47
N TYR A 64 -11.73 21.80 -3.69
CA TYR A 64 -10.75 22.82 -4.03
C TYR A 64 -9.40 22.40 -3.47
N LYS A 65 -8.33 22.78 -4.16
CA LYS A 65 -6.95 22.57 -3.72
C LYS A 65 -6.40 23.82 -3.04
N GLY A 66 -5.75 23.65 -1.90
CA GLY A 66 -5.13 24.69 -1.09
C GLY A 66 -3.64 24.44 -0.84
N GLY A 67 -2.98 25.35 -0.14
CA GLY A 67 -1.55 25.24 0.19
C GLY A 67 -0.61 26.18 -0.55
N SER A 68 0.70 26.04 -0.32
CA SER A 68 1.75 26.92 -0.86
C SER A 68 2.15 26.50 -2.27
N SER A 69 1.51 27.08 -3.29
CA SER A 69 1.65 26.75 -4.73
C SER A 69 1.22 25.30 -5.02
N PRO A 70 -0.06 25.11 -5.38
CA PRO A 70 -0.81 23.92 -5.06
C PRO A 70 -0.20 22.68 -5.70
N ALA A 71 -0.43 21.53 -5.06
CA ALA A 71 -0.44 20.24 -5.73
C ALA A 71 -1.09 20.44 -7.12
N PRO A 72 -0.43 20.06 -8.23
CA PRO A 72 -0.91 20.41 -9.57
C PRO A 72 -2.37 19.96 -9.79
N THR A 73 -2.80 18.93 -9.07
CA THR A 73 -4.15 18.37 -9.00
C THR A 73 -4.53 17.92 -7.59
N ASN A 74 -5.82 17.64 -7.36
CA ASN A 74 -6.31 17.18 -6.07
C ASN A 74 -5.71 15.83 -5.63
N TRP A 75 -5.43 14.92 -6.57
CA TRP A 75 -4.84 13.62 -6.21
C TRP A 75 -3.40 13.77 -5.72
N GLU A 76 -2.64 14.72 -6.26
CA GLU A 76 -1.28 15.08 -5.79
C GLU A 76 -1.28 15.75 -4.41
N GLY A 77 -2.44 16.14 -3.87
CA GLY A 77 -2.57 16.62 -2.51
C GLY A 77 -2.89 15.52 -1.49
N VAL A 78 -2.98 14.25 -1.94
CA VAL A 78 -3.32 13.09 -1.10
C VAL A 78 -2.52 11.83 -1.47
N ASP A 79 -1.55 11.92 -2.38
CA ASP A 79 -0.69 10.82 -2.83
C ASP A 79 0.63 10.73 -2.07
N GLU A 80 0.73 11.42 -0.93
CA GLU A 80 1.98 11.57 -0.21
C GLU A 80 2.54 10.24 0.32
N GLU A 81 3.83 10.01 0.10
CA GLU A 81 4.56 8.95 0.80
C GLU A 81 4.94 9.36 2.22
N THR A 82 5.36 10.62 2.38
CA THR A 82 5.71 11.24 3.66
C THR A 82 4.80 12.44 3.85
N PRO A 83 4.12 12.58 5.01
CA PRO A 83 3.21 13.69 5.26
C PRO A 83 3.90 15.05 5.11
N ASP A 84 3.29 15.97 4.37
CA ASP A 84 3.70 17.39 4.32
C ASP A 84 2.99 18.28 5.34
N GLU A 85 2.22 17.67 6.24
CA GLU A 85 1.34 18.30 7.24
C GLU A 85 0.17 19.05 6.58
N ASP A 86 0.19 20.39 6.56
CA ASP A 86 -0.84 21.24 5.94
C ASP A 86 -0.28 22.02 4.72
N VAL A 87 0.83 21.55 4.15
CA VAL A 87 1.48 22.24 3.02
C VAL A 87 0.66 22.05 1.73
N THR A 88 0.11 20.86 1.50
CA THR A 88 -0.87 20.60 0.44
C THR A 88 -2.14 19.96 1.01
N TYR A 89 -3.31 20.43 0.57
CA TYR A 89 -4.58 19.89 1.07
C TYR A 89 -5.74 20.12 0.10
N ASN A 90 -6.74 19.25 0.21
CA ASN A 90 -8.03 19.42 -0.45
C ASN A 90 -9.08 19.89 0.56
N TYR A 91 -9.89 20.88 0.18
CA TYR A 91 -10.90 21.46 1.05
C TYR A 91 -12.21 21.72 0.32
N ASN A 92 -13.31 21.75 1.08
CA ASN A 92 -14.59 22.24 0.57
C ASN A 92 -14.60 23.77 0.70
N ASN A 93 -14.89 24.48 -0.40
CA ASN A 93 -15.21 25.90 -0.34
C ASN A 93 -16.64 26.08 0.21
N ALA A 94 -16.81 25.83 1.50
CA ALA A 94 -18.05 26.11 2.18
C ALA A 94 -18.16 27.63 2.37
N GLY A 95 -18.98 28.27 1.54
CA GLY A 95 -19.61 29.54 1.95
C GLY A 95 -20.52 29.32 3.17
N PRO A 96 -21.48 30.22 3.48
CA PRO A 96 -22.41 30.03 4.62
C PRO A 96 -23.31 28.78 4.49
N THR A 97 -23.25 28.06 3.36
CA THR A 97 -23.96 26.80 3.13
C THR A 97 -22.93 25.68 2.96
N PRO A 98 -23.00 24.59 3.76
CA PRO A 98 -22.08 23.47 3.61
C PRO A 98 -22.30 22.80 2.24
N THR A 99 -21.26 22.80 1.40
CA THR A 99 -21.22 22.00 0.18
C THR A 99 -20.63 20.62 0.49
N THR A 100 -21.32 19.55 0.08
CA THR A 100 -20.82 18.18 0.16
C THR A 100 -20.04 17.83 -1.10
N GLY A 101 -18.88 18.45 -1.30
CA GLY A 101 -17.97 18.05 -2.37
C GLY A 101 -17.29 16.72 -2.02
N LYS A 102 -17.06 15.89 -3.04
CA LYS A 102 -16.24 14.67 -2.93
C LYS A 102 -15.33 14.51 -4.13
N ASP A 103 -14.15 14.00 -3.85
CA ASP A 103 -13.21 13.55 -4.88
C ASP A 103 -13.16 12.02 -4.90
N LEU A 104 -12.97 11.48 -6.09
CA LEU A 104 -12.59 10.10 -6.31
C LEU A 104 -11.21 10.10 -6.94
N TYR A 105 -10.41 9.10 -6.60
CA TYR A 105 -9.06 8.93 -7.11
C TYR A 105 -8.93 7.53 -7.68
N ASN A 106 -8.19 7.38 -8.77
CA ASN A 106 -7.80 6.04 -9.16
C ASN A 106 -6.59 5.61 -8.33
N LEU A 107 -6.42 4.29 -8.25
CA LEU A 107 -5.27 3.66 -7.64
C LEU A 107 -4.49 2.95 -8.76
N PRO A 108 -3.15 2.90 -8.65
CA PRO A 108 -2.34 2.19 -9.63
C PRO A 108 -2.75 0.73 -9.70
N ASN A 109 -2.72 0.19 -10.91
CA ASN A 109 -2.98 -1.22 -11.13
C ASN A 109 -1.88 -2.05 -10.46
N HIS A 110 -2.26 -3.10 -9.73
CA HIS A 110 -1.35 -3.95 -8.97
C HIS A 110 -1.25 -5.33 -9.64
N THR A 111 -0.43 -5.41 -10.69
CA THR A 111 -0.33 -6.63 -11.52
C THR A 111 0.69 -7.65 -11.01
N THR A 112 1.51 -7.26 -10.03
CA THR A 112 2.60 -8.08 -9.48
C THR A 112 2.15 -8.90 -8.27
N GLU A 113 1.16 -8.42 -7.54
CA GLU A 113 0.59 -9.04 -6.36
C GLU A 113 -0.60 -9.93 -6.76
N SER A 114 -0.63 -11.16 -6.26
CA SER A 114 -1.76 -12.07 -6.46
C SER A 114 -2.04 -12.85 -5.17
N GLY A 115 -3.31 -13.06 -4.86
CA GLY A 115 -3.71 -13.76 -3.64
C GLY A 115 -5.02 -13.21 -3.04
N PRO A 116 -5.52 -13.85 -1.97
CA PRO A 116 -6.69 -13.37 -1.25
C PRO A 116 -6.37 -12.09 -0.46
N ILE A 117 -7.31 -11.15 -0.47
CA ILE A 117 -7.23 -9.93 0.36
C ILE A 117 -7.70 -10.27 1.78
N ASN A 118 -6.78 -10.25 2.74
CA ASN A 118 -7.10 -10.53 4.15
C ASN A 118 -7.67 -9.30 4.88
N SER A 119 -7.23 -8.10 4.52
CA SER A 119 -7.72 -6.84 5.10
C SER A 119 -7.49 -5.67 4.15
N VAL A 120 -8.32 -4.63 4.28
CA VAL A 120 -8.14 -3.34 3.63
C VAL A 120 -8.12 -2.27 4.71
N LYS A 121 -7.13 -1.40 4.69
CA LYS A 121 -7.01 -0.27 5.62
C LYS A 121 -6.90 1.02 4.83
N VAL A 122 -7.79 1.96 5.12
CA VAL A 122 -7.76 3.32 4.57
C VAL A 122 -7.07 4.23 5.58
N TYR A 123 -5.99 4.88 5.16
CA TYR A 123 -5.33 5.90 5.95
C TYR A 123 -5.91 7.26 5.58
N HIS A 124 -6.42 7.98 6.57
CA HIS A 124 -6.74 9.40 6.46
C HIS A 124 -6.09 10.10 7.64
N ARG A 125 -5.55 11.30 7.39
CA ARG A 125 -5.10 12.22 8.44
C ARG A 125 -6.01 13.44 8.41
N CYS A 126 -6.33 13.96 9.58
CA CYS A 126 -7.25 15.06 9.82
C CYS A 126 -6.76 15.88 11.01
#